data_AF-A0A2X0RXK7-F1
#
_entry.id   AF-A0A2X0RXK7-F1
#
_cell.length_a   1.000
_cell.length_b   1.000
_cell.length_c   1.000
_cell.angle_alpha   90.00
_cell.angle_beta   90.00
_cell.angle_gamma   90.00
#
_symmetry.space_group_name_H-M   'P 1'
#
loop_
_entity.id
_entity.type
_entity.pdbx_description
1 polymer ?
#
loop_
_entity_poly.entity_id
_entity_poly.type
_entity_poly.pdbx_seq_one_letter_code
_entity_poly.pdbx_strand_id
1 'polypeptide(L)'
;GHVDFSSEVTAALRVTDGALVVVDSVEGVCVQTETVLRQALTERIKPVMTINKLDRSFLELQLDAEDMYQNFSRIIETANVIMSTYQDEKLGDVQVYPDAGTVAFSAGLHGWAFTLNRFARMYAKKFGVEPAKMTSRLWG
;
A
#
# COMPACT_ATOMS: atom_id res chain seq x y z
N GLY A 1 -10.20 -5.87 -10.82
CA GLY A 1 -11.22 -6.13 -11.86
C GLY A 1 -11.63 -7.58 -11.80
N HIS A 2 -12.84 -7.93 -12.23
CA HIS A 2 -13.35 -9.31 -12.17
C HIS A 2 -12.43 -10.30 -12.93
N VAL A 3 -12.33 -11.54 -12.47
CA VAL A 3 -11.38 -12.54 -13.00
C VAL A 3 -11.61 -12.81 -14.49
N ASP A 4 -12.86 -12.71 -14.95
CA ASP A 4 -13.23 -12.95 -16.35
C ASP A 4 -12.74 -11.86 -17.32
N PHE A 5 -12.28 -10.70 -16.84
CA PHE A 5 -11.74 -9.61 -17.68
C PHE A 5 -10.21 -9.56 -17.69
N SER A 6 -9.54 -10.71 -17.50
CA SER A 6 -8.08 -10.80 -17.42
C SER A 6 -7.34 -10.27 -18.66
N SER A 7 -7.92 -10.43 -19.87
CA SER A 7 -7.36 -9.90 -21.12
C SER A 7 -7.38 -8.37 -21.16
N GLU A 8 -8.47 -7.76 -20.70
CA GLU A 8 -8.61 -6.30 -20.61
C GLU A 8 -7.67 -5.72 -19.57
N VAL A 9 -7.53 -6.39 -18.42
CA VAL A 9 -6.57 -6.01 -17.36
C VAL A 9 -5.15 -6.02 -17.91
N THR A 10 -4.77 -7.06 -18.65
CA THR A 10 -3.42 -7.16 -19.25
C THR A 10 -3.19 -6.07 -20.30
N ALA A 11 -4.19 -5.81 -21.16
CA ALA A 11 -4.10 -4.75 -22.15
C ALA A 11 -3.95 -3.36 -21.51
N ALA A 12 -4.68 -3.09 -20.42
CA ALA A 12 -4.57 -1.85 -19.67
C ALA A 12 -3.20 -1.71 -18.98
N LEU A 13 -2.68 -2.78 -18.38
CA LEU A 13 -1.38 -2.75 -17.73
C LEU A 13 -0.25 -2.41 -18.73
N ARG A 14 -0.29 -2.97 -19.95
CA ARG A 14 0.73 -2.71 -20.99
C ARG A 14 0.82 -1.27 -21.47
N VAL A 15 -0.22 -0.46 -21.24
CA VAL A 15 -0.23 0.97 -21.61
C VAL A 15 0.00 1.90 -20.42
N THR A 16 0.30 1.34 -19.23
CA THR A 16 0.52 2.11 -18.00
C THR A 16 1.93 1.92 -17.47
N ASP A 17 2.50 3.00 -16.93
CA ASP A 17 3.84 2.99 -16.32
C ASP A 17 3.82 2.71 -14.82
N GLY A 18 2.63 2.70 -14.19
CA GLY A 18 2.47 2.57 -12.74
C GLY A 18 1.12 1.98 -12.36
N ALA A 19 1.07 1.33 -11.20
CA ALA A 19 -0.16 0.72 -10.67
C ALA A 19 -0.39 1.17 -9.21
N LEU A 20 -1.63 1.57 -8.90
CA LEU A 20 -2.07 1.79 -7.53
C LEU A 20 -2.89 0.57 -7.06
N VAL A 21 -2.32 -0.17 -6.11
CA VAL A 21 -2.93 -1.36 -5.53
C VAL A 21 -3.76 -0.95 -4.32
N VAL A 22 -5.05 -1.21 -4.36
CA VAL A 22 -5.98 -0.95 -3.24
C VAL A 22 -6.19 -2.26 -2.49
N VAL A 23 -5.88 -2.27 -1.20
CA VAL A 23 -6.01 -3.43 -0.31
C VAL A 23 -6.99 -3.10 0.81
N ASP A 24 -7.83 -4.06 1.20
CA ASP A 24 -8.81 -3.86 2.27
C ASP A 24 -8.14 -3.97 3.65
N SER A 25 -8.48 -3.09 4.60
CA SER A 25 -7.92 -3.12 5.94
C SER A 25 -8.40 -4.30 6.79
N VAL A 26 -9.53 -4.94 6.44
CA VAL A 26 -10.11 -6.07 7.17
C VAL A 26 -9.83 -7.38 6.44
N GLU A 27 -10.07 -7.42 5.13
CA GLU A 27 -9.90 -8.64 4.32
C GLU A 27 -8.43 -8.87 3.91
N GLY A 28 -7.61 -7.81 3.89
CA GLY A 28 -6.21 -7.89 3.49
C GLY A 28 -6.03 -8.14 1.99
N VAL A 29 -4.97 -8.87 1.64
CA VAL A 29 -4.62 -9.16 0.24
C VAL A 29 -5.41 -10.38 -0.25
N CYS A 30 -6.46 -10.13 -1.03
CA CYS A 30 -7.25 -11.19 -1.65
C CYS A 30 -6.52 -11.85 -2.84
N VAL A 31 -6.85 -13.11 -3.13
CA VAL A 31 -6.30 -13.90 -4.27
C VAL A 31 -6.39 -13.14 -5.62
N GLN A 32 -7.46 -12.37 -5.79
CA GLN A 32 -7.67 -11.56 -6.99
C GLN A 32 -6.69 -10.38 -7.08
N THR A 33 -6.46 -9.69 -5.97
CA THR A 33 -5.48 -8.60 -5.87
C THR A 33 -4.08 -9.11 -6.13
N GLU A 34 -3.76 -10.28 -5.56
CA GLU A 34 -2.50 -10.98 -5.83
C GLU A 34 -2.35 -11.32 -7.31
N THR A 35 -3.36 -11.91 -7.95
CA THR A 35 -3.30 -12.28 -9.37
C THR A 35 -3.02 -11.07 -10.27
N VAL A 36 -3.70 -9.96 -10.03
CA VAL A 36 -3.50 -8.71 -10.80
C VAL A 36 -2.13 -8.09 -10.50
N LEU A 37 -1.68 -8.14 -9.24
CA LEU A 37 -0.36 -7.65 -8.85
C LEU A 37 0.76 -8.45 -9.55
N ARG A 38 0.63 -9.78 -9.62
CA ARG A 38 1.57 -10.65 -10.34
C ARG A 38 1.64 -10.30 -11.83
N GLN A 39 0.50 -10.02 -12.45
CA GLN A 39 0.44 -9.56 -13.85
C GLN A 39 1.13 -8.21 -14.03
N ALA A 40 0.89 -7.24 -13.15
CA ALA A 40 1.52 -5.93 -13.21
C ALA A 40 3.05 -6.00 -13.07
N LEU A 41 3.54 -6.83 -12.15
CA LEU A 41 4.98 -7.05 -11.95
C LEU A 41 5.64 -7.71 -13.18
N THR A 42 4.94 -8.64 -13.85
CA THR A 42 5.42 -9.27 -15.10
C THR A 42 5.58 -8.24 -16.22
N GLU A 43 4.67 -7.28 -16.31
CA GLU A 43 4.73 -6.15 -17.25
C GLU A 43 5.67 -5.04 -16.77
N ARG A 44 6.52 -5.29 -15.75
CA ARG A 44 7.54 -4.36 -15.26
C ARG A 44 6.99 -3.06 -14.68
N ILE A 45 5.78 -3.10 -14.13
CA ILE A 45 5.11 -1.93 -13.55
C ILE A 45 5.46 -1.84 -12.07
N LYS A 46 5.91 -0.65 -11.63
CA LYS A 46 6.18 -0.40 -10.20
C LYS A 46 4.88 -0.13 -9.45
N PRO A 47 4.49 -0.96 -8.47
CA PRO A 47 3.25 -0.75 -7.72
C PRO A 47 3.45 0.26 -6.58
N VAL A 48 2.36 0.94 -6.23
CA VAL A 48 2.21 1.73 -5.00
C VAL A 48 0.96 1.20 -4.30
N MET A 49 0.91 1.17 -2.97
CA MET A 49 -0.19 0.54 -2.23
C MET A 49 -1.00 1.55 -1.42
N THR A 50 -2.31 1.31 -1.28
CA THR A 50 -3.15 1.97 -0.28
C THR A 50 -3.97 0.95 0.50
N ILE A 51 -3.95 1.05 1.82
CA ILE A 51 -4.82 0.28 2.72
C ILE A 51 -6.11 1.08 2.89
N ASN A 52 -7.22 0.53 2.39
CA ASN A 52 -8.51 1.18 2.31
C ASN A 52 -9.52 0.60 3.31
N LYS A 53 -10.64 1.30 3.50
CA LYS A 53 -11.72 0.96 4.44
C LYS A 53 -11.31 1.01 5.91
N LEU A 54 -10.39 1.91 6.26
CA LEU A 54 -9.95 2.14 7.64
C LEU A 54 -11.14 2.43 8.58
N ASP A 55 -12.19 3.07 8.07
CA ASP A 55 -13.47 3.29 8.76
C ASP A 55 -14.05 2.02 9.37
N ARG A 56 -13.95 0.87 8.70
CA ARG A 56 -14.42 -0.40 9.26
C ARG A 56 -13.58 -0.84 10.46
N SER A 57 -12.27 -0.61 10.42
CA SER A 57 -11.37 -0.99 11.51
C SER A 57 -11.65 -0.23 12.80
N PHE A 58 -11.97 1.07 12.75
CA PHE A 58 -12.21 1.87 13.96
C PHE A 58 -13.70 2.09 14.29
N LEU A 59 -14.62 2.03 13.33
CA LEU A 59 -16.07 2.19 13.60
C LEU A 59 -16.78 0.85 13.82
N GLU A 60 -16.52 -0.15 12.97
CA GLU A 60 -17.22 -1.45 13.04
C GLU A 60 -16.52 -2.38 14.04
N LEU A 61 -15.22 -2.58 13.87
CA LEU A 61 -14.44 -3.51 14.69
C LEU A 61 -13.95 -2.90 16.00
N GLN A 62 -13.93 -1.57 16.09
CA GLN A 62 -13.48 -0.81 17.27
C GLN A 62 -12.13 -1.28 17.80
N LEU A 63 -11.20 -1.57 16.89
CA LEU A 63 -9.87 -2.08 17.23
C LEU A 63 -9.05 -1.01 17.96
N ASP A 64 -8.21 -1.46 18.89
CA ASP A 64 -7.21 -0.62 19.51
C ASP A 64 -6.15 -0.20 18.49
N ALA A 65 -5.49 0.94 18.74
CA ALA A 65 -4.50 1.50 17.82
C ALA A 65 -3.34 0.53 17.52
N GLU A 66 -2.92 -0.25 18.52
CA GLU A 66 -1.87 -1.25 18.37
C GLU A 66 -2.33 -2.41 17.46
N ASP A 67 -3.54 -2.94 17.69
CA ASP A 67 -4.10 -4.02 16.87
C ASP A 67 -4.28 -3.59 15.41
N MET A 68 -4.71 -2.33 15.19
CA MET A 68 -4.78 -1.75 13.85
C MET A 68 -3.40 -1.69 13.20
N TYR A 69 -2.38 -1.20 13.92
CA TYR A 69 -1.01 -1.12 13.42
C TYR A 69 -0.44 -2.50 13.06
N GLN A 70 -0.59 -3.48 13.96
CA GLN A 70 -0.14 -4.85 13.72
C GLN A 70 -0.82 -5.47 12.50
N ASN A 71 -2.12 -5.21 12.33
CA ASN A 71 -2.85 -5.67 11.17
C ASN A 71 -2.36 -5.00 9.87
N PHE A 72 -2.14 -3.69 9.85
CA PHE A 72 -1.59 -3.01 8.67
C PHE A 72 -0.20 -3.51 8.31
N SER A 73 0.65 -3.72 9.32
CA SER A 73 2.00 -4.28 9.13
C SER A 73 1.95 -5.66 8.48
N ARG A 74 1.05 -6.54 8.95
CA ARG A 74 0.82 -7.86 8.35
C ARG A 74 0.36 -7.79 6.90
N ILE A 75 -0.53 -6.85 6.58
CA ILE A 75 -1.03 -6.64 5.21
C ILE A 75 0.11 -6.21 4.28
N ILE A 76 0.94 -5.27 4.72
CA ILE A 76 2.11 -4.79 3.97
C ILE A 76 3.11 -5.92 3.77
N GLU A 77 3.40 -6.69 4.83
CA GLU A 77 4.29 -7.84 4.76
C GLU A 77 3.80 -8.88 3.75
N THR A 78 2.50 -9.22 3.77
CA THR A 78 1.89 -10.15 2.83
C THR A 78 2.03 -9.67 1.38
N ALA A 79 1.80 -8.38 1.14
CA ALA A 79 1.99 -7.78 -0.19
C ALA A 79 3.47 -7.83 -0.64
N ASN A 80 4.41 -7.52 0.27
CA ASN A 80 5.84 -7.56 0.00
C ASN A 80 6.35 -8.97 -0.28
N VAL A 81 5.82 -9.99 0.41
CA VAL A 81 6.11 -11.40 0.09
C VAL A 81 5.75 -11.68 -1.37
N ILE A 82 4.55 -11.29 -1.82
CA ILE A 82 4.15 -11.46 -3.24
C ILE A 82 5.10 -10.69 -4.16
N MET A 83 5.40 -9.42 -3.87
CA MET A 83 6.27 -8.60 -4.72
C MET A 83 7.70 -9.16 -4.81
N SER A 84 8.26 -9.65 -3.70
CA SER A 84 9.60 -10.24 -3.65
C SER A 84 9.74 -11.50 -4.51
N THR A 85 8.65 -12.25 -4.73
CA THR A 85 8.69 -13.46 -5.57
C THR A 85 8.86 -13.16 -7.07
N TYR A 86 8.66 -11.90 -7.49
CA TYR A 86 8.73 -11.45 -8.89
C TYR A 86 9.81 -10.39 -9.13
N GLN A 87 10.87 -10.41 -8.34
CA GLN A 87 11.94 -9.43 -8.48
C GLN A 87 12.70 -9.64 -9.81
N ASP A 88 12.64 -8.64 -10.69
CA ASP A 88 13.47 -8.54 -11.90
C ASP A 88 14.66 -7.62 -11.56
N GLU A 89 15.89 -8.08 -11.85
CA GLU A 89 17.12 -7.30 -11.62
C GLU A 89 17.06 -5.91 -12.26
N LYS A 90 16.32 -5.76 -13.37
CA LYS A 90 16.16 -4.47 -14.06
C LYS A 90 15.18 -3.51 -13.38
N LEU A 91 14.24 -4.01 -12.57
CA LEU A 91 13.31 -3.17 -11.81
C LEU A 91 13.91 -2.70 -10.48
N GLY A 92 14.89 -3.44 -9.96
CA GLY A 92 15.42 -3.20 -8.62
C GLY A 92 14.40 -3.57 -7.55
N ASP A 93 14.21 -2.68 -6.58
CA ASP A 93 13.29 -2.89 -5.47
C ASP A 93 11.86 -2.42 -5.81
N VAL A 94 10.95 -3.40 -5.80
CA VAL A 94 9.52 -3.24 -6.08
C VAL A 94 8.65 -3.36 -4.83
N GLN A 95 9.25 -3.61 -3.67
CA GLN A 95 8.53 -3.69 -2.40
C GLN A 95 7.98 -2.32 -2.00
N VAL A 96 6.99 -2.35 -1.13
CA VAL A 96 6.35 -1.16 -0.59
C VAL A 96 6.67 -0.97 0.89
N TYR A 97 7.04 0.26 1.25
CA TYR A 97 7.36 0.65 2.61
C TYR A 97 6.63 1.95 2.99
N PRO A 98 5.93 1.99 4.14
CA PRO A 98 5.23 3.20 4.59
C PRO A 98 6.15 4.37 4.87
N ASP A 99 7.34 4.11 5.39
CA ASP A 99 8.38 5.11 5.67
C ASP A 99 9.04 5.65 4.40
N ALA A 100 9.12 4.85 3.34
CA ALA A 100 9.48 5.34 1.99
C ALA A 100 8.34 6.11 1.31
N GLY A 101 7.13 6.10 1.89
CA GLY A 101 5.95 6.79 1.37
C GLY A 101 5.27 6.10 0.18
N THR A 102 5.57 4.82 -0.08
CA THR A 102 4.92 4.01 -1.12
C THR A 102 3.66 3.29 -0.61
N VAL A 103 3.29 3.53 0.66
CA VAL A 103 2.04 3.06 1.25
C VAL A 103 1.21 4.24 1.75
N ALA A 104 -0.05 4.26 1.35
CA ALA A 104 -1.06 5.18 1.87
C ALA A 104 -2.10 4.46 2.73
N PHE A 105 -2.75 5.22 3.60
CA PHE A 105 -3.83 4.79 4.48
C PHE A 105 -5.06 5.62 4.11
N SER A 106 -6.16 4.97 3.72
CA SER A 106 -7.35 5.64 3.19
C SER A 106 -8.67 5.12 3.75
N ALA A 107 -9.65 6.01 3.85
CA ALA A 107 -11.05 5.67 4.01
C ALA A 107 -11.83 6.28 2.84
N GLY A 108 -11.96 5.52 1.75
CA GLY A 108 -12.57 5.99 0.51
C GLY A 108 -13.99 6.52 0.71
N LEU A 109 -14.79 5.88 1.57
CA LEU A 109 -16.16 6.30 1.86
C LEU A 109 -16.21 7.69 2.52
N HIS A 110 -15.24 8.00 3.38
CA HIS A 110 -15.19 9.25 4.13
C HIS A 110 -14.34 10.33 3.42
N GLY A 111 -13.76 10.02 2.26
CA GLY A 111 -13.04 10.98 1.43
C GLY A 111 -11.69 11.45 1.98
N TRP A 112 -11.03 10.66 2.83
CA TRP A 112 -9.69 11.00 3.35
C TRP A 112 -8.66 9.90 3.11
N ALA A 113 -7.42 10.34 2.93
CA ALA A 113 -6.25 9.48 2.86
C ALA A 113 -5.02 10.23 3.41
N PHE A 114 -4.04 9.49 3.90
CA PHE A 114 -2.77 10.03 4.33
C PHE A 114 -1.60 9.09 4.04
N THR A 115 -0.41 9.66 3.94
CA THR A 115 0.87 8.96 3.98
C THR A 115 1.67 9.49 5.17
N LEU A 116 2.65 8.72 5.65
CA LEU A 116 3.51 9.15 6.75
C LEU A 116 4.27 10.44 6.44
N ASN A 117 4.63 10.66 5.16
CA ASN A 117 5.25 11.89 4.69
C ASN A 117 4.44 13.16 5.01
N ARG A 118 3.10 13.07 5.03
CA ARG A 118 2.25 14.22 5.37
C ARG A 118 2.39 14.58 6.85
N PHE A 119 2.36 13.58 7.72
CA PHE A 119 2.56 13.77 9.16
C PHE A 119 4.00 14.18 9.48
N ALA A 120 4.98 13.58 8.81
CA ALA A 120 6.39 13.93 8.97
C ALA A 120 6.64 15.42 8.69
N ARG A 121 6.10 15.98 7.61
CA ARG A 121 6.21 17.42 7.31
C ARG A 121 5.53 18.30 8.36
N MET A 122 4.42 17.85 8.93
CA MET A 122 3.69 18.58 9.97
C MET A 122 4.47 18.61 11.29
N TYR A 123 5.01 17.47 11.71
CA TYR A 123 5.74 17.33 12.97
C TYR A 123 7.19 17.83 12.88
N ALA A 124 7.85 17.68 11.73
CA ALA A 124 9.18 18.22 11.47
C ALA A 124 9.30 19.71 11.82
N LYS A 125 8.31 20.52 11.40
CA LYS A 125 8.26 21.95 11.72
C LYS A 125 8.08 22.23 13.20
N LYS A 126 7.31 21.39 13.92
CA LYS A 126 7.05 21.55 15.35
C LYS A 126 8.25 21.17 16.21
N PHE A 127 8.95 20.10 15.84
CA PHE A 127 10.06 19.54 16.62
C PHE A 127 11.45 20.01 16.14
N GLY A 128 11.53 20.76 15.03
CA GLY A 128 12.81 21.21 14.47
C GLY A 128 13.67 20.08 13.92
N VAL A 129 13.05 19.00 13.45
CA VAL A 129 13.73 17.81 12.92
C VAL A 129 13.50 17.71 11.41
N GLU A 130 14.47 17.19 10.67
CA GLU A 130 14.32 16.95 9.24
C GLU A 130 13.15 16.00 8.93
N PRO A 131 12.29 16.29 7.93
CA PRO A 131 11.15 15.45 7.58
C PRO A 131 11.52 13.99 7.29
N ALA A 132 12.62 13.72 6.60
CA ALA A 132 13.05 12.35 6.28
C ALA A 132 13.33 11.53 7.56
N LYS A 133 14.04 12.14 8.52
CA LYS A 133 14.32 11.52 9.83
C LYS A 133 13.07 11.39 10.71
N MET A 134 12.07 12.25 10.51
CA MET A 134 10.78 12.11 11.17
C MET A 134 9.98 10.95 10.57
N THR A 135 9.94 10.79 9.24
CA THR A 135 9.20 9.71 8.58
C THR A 135 9.67 8.33 9.05
N SER A 136 10.99 8.12 9.16
CA SER A 136 11.56 6.84 9.63
C SER A 136 11.27 6.52 11.11
N ARG A 137 10.66 7.45 11.86
CA ARG A 137 10.25 7.27 13.26
C ARG A 137 8.74 7.14 13.42
N LEU A 138 7.99 7.32 12.34
CA LEU A 138 6.52 7.21 12.33
C LEU A 138 6.04 5.81 11.94
N TRP A 139 6.97 4.89 11.66
CA TRP A 139 6.72 3.49 11.35
C TRP A 139 7.82 2.64 11.97
N GLY A 140 7.47 1.46 12.47
CA GLY A 140 8.39 0.61 13.24
C GLY A 140 8.06 0.59 14.72
#